data_AF-A0A7S4VH77-F1
#
_entry.id   AF-A0A7S4VH77-F1
#
_cell.length_a   1.000
_cell.length_b   1.000
_cell.length_c   1.000
_cell.angle_alpha   90.00
_cell.angle_beta   90.00
_cell.angle_gamma   90.00
#
_symmetry.space_group_name_H-M   'P 1'
#
loop_
_entity.id
_entity.type
_entity.pdbx_description
1 polymer ?
#
loop_
_entity_poly.entity_id
_entity_poly.type
_entity_poly.pdbx_seq_one_letter_code
_entity_poly.pdbx_strand_id
1 'polypeptide(L)'
;GEGEGGGEGVARPVETVQLPAEDLAEAFPGLCAEGEASLSEERFALLLALHMVVVKESALTDGAGVKGSSTLRRLELDELVEVTRGPLRECSAGMLRVRVRALRDGAEGWVTTVGNAGTVFLRESSRRFRVLREGEVTEAFEPDGAAGSEEAARRLKPGEELEVQEWPRREPASGSLRMRVRAAEDGAAGWVTFVDSQGAALLKAL
;
A
#
# COMPACT_ATOMS: atom_id res chain seq x y z
N GLY A 1 40.75 4.98 34.20
CA GLY A 1 39.42 4.88 33.56
C GLY A 1 39.59 5.40 32.16
N GLU A 2 39.58 4.54 31.14
CA GLU A 2 38.35 3.94 30.57
C GLU A 2 37.37 5.07 30.20
N GLY A 3 37.05 5.35 28.95
CA GLY A 3 37.23 4.64 27.68
C GLY A 3 36.06 5.07 26.80
N GLU A 4 36.29 6.02 25.89
CA GLU A 4 35.26 6.51 24.96
C GLU A 4 34.95 5.44 23.92
N GLY A 5 33.86 4.71 24.11
CA GLY A 5 33.31 3.77 23.14
C GLY A 5 32.52 4.49 22.06
N GLY A 6 33.20 5.08 21.08
CA GLY A 6 32.60 5.51 19.82
C GLY A 6 32.16 4.29 19.02
N GLY A 7 30.86 4.02 18.97
CA GLY A 7 30.31 2.99 18.10
C GLY A 7 30.43 3.40 16.64
N GLU A 8 31.42 2.82 15.95
CA GLU A 8 31.55 2.93 14.49
C GLU A 8 30.27 2.43 13.82
N GLY A 9 29.55 3.34 13.17
CA GLY A 9 28.45 2.97 12.29
C GLY A 9 29.02 2.19 11.12
N VAL A 10 28.79 0.87 11.09
CA VAL A 10 29.11 0.02 9.95
C VAL A 10 28.37 0.56 8.73
N ALA A 11 29.09 1.22 7.83
CA ALA A 11 28.55 1.68 6.56
C ALA A 11 28.07 0.44 5.78
N ARG A 12 26.77 0.38 5.44
CA ARG A 12 26.28 -0.63 4.52
C ARG A 12 27.00 -0.45 3.18
N PRO A 13 27.46 -1.52 2.53
CA PRO A 13 28.07 -1.40 1.21
C PRO A 13 27.09 -0.71 0.26
N VAL A 14 27.54 0.35 -0.39
CA VAL A 14 26.76 1.04 -1.41
C VAL A 14 26.73 0.13 -2.63
N GLU A 15 25.58 -0.49 -2.88
CA GLU A 15 25.36 -1.27 -4.08
C GLU A 15 25.44 -0.33 -5.29
N THR A 16 26.41 -0.59 -6.17
CA THR A 16 26.53 0.19 -7.42
C THR A 16 25.63 -0.48 -8.46
N VAL A 17 24.40 0.03 -8.58
CA VAL A 17 23.45 -0.41 -9.60
C VAL A 17 23.85 0.23 -10.92
N GLN A 18 24.21 -0.58 -11.91
CA GLN A 18 24.39 -0.10 -13.29
C GLN A 18 23.01 -0.04 -13.95
N LEU A 19 22.68 1.10 -14.56
CA LEU A 19 21.44 1.32 -15.32
C LEU A 19 21.83 1.63 -16.77
N PRO A 20 22.06 0.60 -17.60
CA PRO A 20 22.28 0.76 -19.03
C PRO A 20 21.20 1.62 -19.68
N ALA A 21 21.58 2.37 -20.72
CA ALA A 21 20.64 3.23 -21.44
C ALA A 21 19.48 2.43 -22.09
N GLU A 22 19.75 1.18 -22.49
CA GLU A 22 18.75 0.25 -23.02
C GLU A 22 17.70 -0.12 -21.95
N ASP A 23 18.12 -0.44 -20.73
CA ASP A 23 17.21 -0.77 -19.62
C ASP A 23 16.38 0.46 -19.20
N LEU A 24 16.99 1.65 -19.24
CA LEU A 24 16.29 2.90 -18.93
C LEU A 24 15.30 3.32 -20.01
N ALA A 25 15.53 2.94 -21.28
CA ALA A 25 14.62 3.25 -22.38
C ALA A 25 13.25 2.59 -22.18
N GLU A 26 13.22 1.41 -21.56
CA GLU A 26 12.00 0.65 -21.27
C GLU A 26 11.30 1.08 -19.98
N ALA A 27 11.97 1.86 -19.12
CA ALA A 27 11.41 2.25 -17.82
C ALA A 27 10.16 3.11 -17.98
N PHE A 28 10.19 4.16 -18.80
CA PHE A 28 9.04 5.06 -18.98
C PHE A 28 7.83 4.37 -19.63
N PRO A 29 7.98 3.59 -20.72
CA PRO A 29 6.89 2.75 -21.25
C PRO A 29 6.25 1.84 -20.20
N GLY A 30 7.05 1.25 -19.31
CA GLY A 30 6.55 0.44 -18.19
C GLY A 30 5.77 1.22 -17.12
N LEU A 31 5.89 2.55 -17.08
CA LEU A 31 5.12 3.43 -16.20
C LEU A 31 3.79 3.88 -16.84
N CYS A 32 3.72 3.89 -18.17
CA CYS A 32 2.53 4.26 -18.92
C CYS A 32 1.42 3.20 -18.83
N ALA A 33 0.21 3.56 -19.26
CA ALA A 33 -0.80 2.53 -19.50
C ALA A 33 -0.40 1.68 -20.70
N GLU A 34 -0.90 0.45 -20.76
CA GLU A 34 -0.73 -0.38 -21.95
C GLU A 34 -1.27 0.33 -23.19
N GLY A 35 -0.42 0.44 -24.21
CA GLY A 35 -0.75 1.16 -25.46
C GLY A 35 -0.60 2.68 -25.38
N GLU A 36 -0.30 3.25 -24.22
CA GLU A 36 -0.12 4.70 -24.05
C GLU A 36 1.37 5.08 -24.13
N ALA A 37 1.65 6.17 -24.85
CA ALA A 37 3.00 6.76 -24.92
C ALA A 37 3.19 7.92 -23.94
N SER A 38 2.19 8.19 -23.10
CA SER A 38 2.19 9.30 -22.14
C SER A 38 1.69 8.85 -20.77
N LEU A 39 2.04 9.61 -19.74
CA LEU A 39 1.65 9.36 -18.37
C LEU A 39 0.53 10.33 -17.97
N SER A 40 -0.65 9.80 -17.67
CA SER A 40 -1.76 10.63 -17.19
C SER A 40 -1.46 11.19 -15.79
N GLU A 41 -2.15 12.27 -15.41
CA GLU A 41 -2.02 12.87 -14.08
C GLU A 41 -2.31 11.83 -12.99
N GLU A 42 -3.34 11.00 -13.17
CA GLU A 42 -3.75 9.96 -12.23
C GLU A 42 -2.66 8.90 -12.09
N ARG A 43 -2.09 8.44 -13.20
CA ARG A 43 -0.95 7.50 -13.17
C ARG A 43 0.28 8.09 -12.52
N PHE A 44 0.58 9.35 -12.81
CA PHE A 44 1.70 10.05 -12.18
C PHE A 44 1.50 10.17 -10.66
N ALA A 45 0.31 10.54 -10.21
CA ALA A 45 -0.02 10.61 -8.79
C ALA A 45 0.12 9.24 -8.09
N LEU A 46 -0.28 8.15 -8.75
CA LEU A 46 -0.11 6.79 -8.24
C LEU A 46 1.34 6.39 -8.05
N LEU A 47 2.25 6.89 -8.89
CA LEU A 47 3.69 6.64 -8.81
C LEU A 47 4.36 7.43 -7.68
N LEU A 48 3.82 8.60 -7.34
CA LEU A 48 4.36 9.45 -6.27
C LEU A 48 3.81 9.09 -4.89
N ALA A 49 2.63 8.47 -4.82
CA ALA A 49 1.98 8.16 -3.56
C ALA A 49 2.64 6.95 -2.87
N LEU A 50 3.35 7.20 -1.77
CA LEU A 50 3.96 6.15 -0.96
C LEU A 50 2.92 5.44 -0.10
N HIS A 51 2.55 4.24 -0.53
CA HIS A 51 1.65 3.37 0.22
C HIS A 51 2.43 2.32 1.00
N MET A 52 2.03 2.09 2.24
CA MET A 52 2.59 1.06 3.12
C MET A 52 1.48 0.11 3.57
N VAL A 53 1.88 -1.14 3.81
CA VAL A 53 1.05 -2.18 4.40
C VAL A 53 1.49 -2.44 5.84
N VAL A 54 0.51 -2.62 6.72
CA VAL A 54 0.72 -2.99 8.11
C VAL A 54 1.10 -4.47 8.17
N VAL A 55 2.35 -4.76 8.54
CA VAL A 55 2.88 -6.13 8.70
C VAL A 55 2.86 -6.59 10.16
N LYS A 56 2.58 -5.67 11.08
CA LYS A 56 2.32 -5.95 12.50
C LYS A 56 1.40 -4.86 13.05
N GLU A 57 0.36 -5.26 13.79
CA GLU A 57 -0.59 -4.32 14.39
C GLU A 57 0.12 -3.18 15.13
N SER A 58 -0.32 -1.95 14.86
CA SER A 58 0.28 -0.74 15.42
C SER A 58 -0.79 0.27 15.82
N ALA A 59 -0.51 1.08 16.83
CA ALA A 59 -1.34 2.21 17.17
C ALA A 59 -1.17 3.35 16.15
N LEU A 60 -2.28 3.93 15.72
CA LEU A 60 -2.34 5.23 15.07
C LEU A 60 -2.56 6.28 16.17
N THR A 61 -1.69 7.29 16.26
CA THR A 61 -1.77 8.32 17.30
C THR A 61 -1.97 9.72 16.74
N ASP A 62 -2.48 10.63 17.55
CA ASP A 62 -2.71 12.03 17.16
C ASP A 62 -1.40 12.84 16.98
N GLY A 63 -0.34 12.47 17.69
CA GLY A 63 0.95 13.16 17.66
C GLY A 63 2.14 12.25 17.34
N ALA A 64 3.24 12.89 16.93
CA ALA A 64 4.49 12.21 16.57
C ALA A 64 5.27 11.69 17.79
N GLY A 65 5.11 12.31 18.96
CA GLY A 65 5.73 11.84 20.20
C GLY A 65 5.11 10.55 20.69
N VAL A 66 5.86 9.72 21.42
CA VAL A 66 5.27 8.63 22.21
C VAL A 66 4.64 9.20 23.48
N LYS A 67 5.32 10.17 24.10
CA LYS A 67 4.81 10.88 25.28
C LYS A 67 3.85 11.99 24.85
N GLY A 68 2.69 12.04 25.50
CA GLY A 68 1.69 13.10 25.28
C GLY A 68 0.79 12.91 24.06
N SER A 69 0.88 11.77 23.37
CA SER A 69 -0.01 11.42 22.27
C SER A 69 -1.01 10.35 22.67
N SER A 70 -2.23 10.47 22.14
CA SER A 70 -3.32 9.53 22.38
C SER A 70 -3.45 8.57 21.21
N THR A 71 -3.85 7.34 21.51
CA THR A 71 -4.22 6.36 20.47
C THR A 71 -5.57 6.75 19.89
N LEU A 72 -5.59 7.02 18.58
CA LEU A 72 -6.82 7.23 17.81
C LEU A 72 -7.52 5.91 17.54
N ARG A 73 -6.76 4.91 17.05
CA ARG A 73 -7.19 3.52 16.88
C ARG A 73 -6.01 2.59 16.65
N ARG A 74 -6.27 1.29 16.55
CA ARG A 74 -5.30 0.30 16.07
C ARG A 74 -5.43 0.16 14.55
N LEU A 75 -4.28 0.04 13.89
CA LEU A 75 -4.16 -0.41 12.51
C LEU A 75 -4.04 -1.93 12.52
N GLU A 76 -4.82 -2.58 11.65
CA GLU A 76 -4.93 -4.04 11.57
C GLU A 76 -3.90 -4.62 10.60
N LEU A 77 -3.56 -5.91 10.74
CA LEU A 77 -2.68 -6.60 9.82
C LEU A 77 -3.21 -6.51 8.38
N ASP A 78 -2.32 -6.33 7.41
CA ASP A 78 -2.61 -6.18 5.98
C ASP A 78 -3.42 -4.89 5.63
N GLU A 79 -3.68 -4.01 6.60
CA GLU A 79 -4.28 -2.69 6.34
C GLU A 79 -3.31 -1.79 5.56
N LEU A 80 -3.84 -1.06 4.57
CA LEU A 80 -3.07 -0.13 3.75
C LEU A 80 -3.20 1.31 4.25
N VAL A 81 -2.07 2.01 4.25
CA VAL A 81 -1.98 3.42 4.63
C VAL A 81 -1.16 4.19 3.61
N GLU A 82 -1.54 5.44 3.36
CA GLU A 82 -0.79 6.38 2.52
C GLU A 82 0.07 7.26 3.43
N VAL A 83 1.36 7.36 3.14
CA VAL A 83 2.27 8.24 3.87
C VAL A 83 2.09 9.68 3.41
N THR A 84 1.69 10.55 4.32
CA THR A 84 1.48 11.98 4.06
C THR A 84 2.63 12.85 4.59
N ARG A 85 3.44 12.34 5.53
CA ARG A 85 4.63 13.03 6.06
C ARG A 85 5.64 12.07 6.69
N GLY A 86 6.93 12.41 6.61
CA GLY A 86 8.02 11.71 7.27
C GLY A 86 9.01 11.10 6.27
N PRO A 87 9.93 10.23 6.72
CA PRO A 87 10.05 9.70 8.07
C PRO A 87 10.61 10.74 9.07
N LEU A 88 10.07 10.72 10.29
CA LEU A 88 10.60 11.45 11.44
C LEU A 88 11.21 10.46 12.42
N ARG A 89 12.48 10.68 12.80
CA ARG A 89 13.09 9.97 13.92
C ARG A 89 12.63 10.61 15.22
N GLU A 90 11.93 9.84 16.04
CA GLU A 90 11.50 10.27 17.37
C GLU A 90 12.69 10.07 18.34
N CYS A 91 13.25 11.18 18.83
CA CYS A 91 14.52 11.17 19.54
C CYS A 91 14.46 10.50 20.92
N SER A 92 13.30 10.48 21.59
CA SER A 92 13.22 9.95 22.97
C SER A 92 13.11 8.42 23.03
N ALA A 93 12.55 7.78 22.00
CA ALA A 93 12.38 6.34 21.90
C ALA A 93 13.18 5.72 20.74
N GLY A 94 13.86 6.51 19.91
CA GLY A 94 14.74 6.03 18.85
C GLY A 94 14.03 5.34 17.68
N MET A 95 12.71 5.54 17.57
CA MET A 95 11.84 4.91 16.57
C MET A 95 11.61 5.83 15.36
N LEU A 96 11.34 5.21 14.21
CA LEU A 96 10.93 5.93 13.00
C LEU A 96 9.41 6.00 12.94
N ARG A 97 8.89 7.19 12.67
CA ARG A 97 7.46 7.44 12.54
C ARG A 97 7.14 8.15 11.24
N VAL A 98 5.96 7.88 10.74
CA VAL A 98 5.37 8.55 9.59
C VAL A 98 3.98 9.02 9.96
N ARG A 99 3.55 10.16 9.41
CA ARG A 99 2.14 10.52 9.39
C ARG A 99 1.50 9.84 8.19
N VAL A 100 0.36 9.21 8.43
CA VAL A 100 -0.36 8.46 7.42
C VAL A 100 -1.83 8.84 7.39
N ARG A 101 -2.47 8.57 6.26
CA ARG A 101 -3.91 8.46 6.10
C ARG A 101 -4.26 6.99 5.86
N ALA A 102 -5.11 6.41 6.68
CA ALA A 102 -5.56 5.04 6.48
C ALA A 102 -6.61 4.96 5.37
N LEU A 103 -6.42 4.05 4.41
CA LEU A 103 -7.34 3.90 3.28
C LEU A 103 -8.70 3.31 3.70
N ARG A 104 -8.73 2.60 4.83
CA ARG A 104 -9.95 1.96 5.34
C ARG A 104 -11.02 2.97 5.72
N ASP A 105 -10.65 4.01 6.46
CA ASP A 105 -11.60 4.92 7.10
C ASP A 105 -11.21 6.40 6.98
N GLY A 106 -10.10 6.70 6.31
CA GLY A 106 -9.59 8.06 6.17
C GLY A 106 -8.94 8.61 7.44
N ALA A 107 -8.79 7.82 8.51
CA ALA A 107 -8.19 8.29 9.75
C ALA A 107 -6.74 8.72 9.52
N GLU A 108 -6.41 9.93 9.99
CA GLU A 108 -5.05 10.46 9.90
C GLU A 108 -4.36 10.48 11.24
N GLY A 109 -3.09 10.08 11.25
CA GLY A 109 -2.28 10.10 12.47
C GLY A 109 -0.87 9.63 12.25
N TRP A 110 -0.14 9.43 13.34
CA TRP A 110 1.24 8.98 13.35
C TRP A 110 1.33 7.51 13.71
N VAL A 111 2.17 6.79 12.98
CA VAL A 111 2.40 5.36 13.15
C VAL A 111 3.89 5.08 13.11
N THR A 112 4.32 4.07 13.86
CA THR A 112 5.71 3.62 13.89
C THR A 112 5.98 2.75 12.66
N THR A 113 7.03 3.04 11.89
CA THR A 113 7.47 2.15 10.81
C THR A 113 8.37 1.05 11.36
N VAL A 114 9.35 1.43 12.18
CA VAL A 114 10.32 0.54 12.82
C VAL A 114 10.47 0.93 14.29
N GLY A 115 10.23 -0.03 15.18
CA GLY A 115 10.40 0.12 16.62
C GLY A 115 11.86 0.16 17.06
N ASN A 116 12.10 0.52 18.32
CA ASN A 116 13.43 0.63 18.91
C ASN A 116 14.27 -0.66 18.85
N ALA A 117 13.63 -1.83 18.96
CA ALA A 117 14.26 -3.14 18.84
C ALA A 117 14.32 -3.67 17.39
N GLY A 118 14.13 -2.82 16.39
CA GLY A 118 14.17 -3.20 14.96
C GLY A 118 12.93 -3.92 14.45
N THR A 119 11.88 -4.08 15.28
CA THR A 119 10.60 -4.64 14.82
C THR A 119 9.98 -3.75 13.75
N VAL A 120 9.70 -4.32 12.58
CA VAL A 120 9.02 -3.64 11.47
C VAL A 120 7.51 -3.76 11.65
N PHE A 121 6.81 -2.63 11.57
CA PHE A 121 5.34 -2.55 11.67
C PHE A 121 4.71 -2.17 10.33
N LEU A 122 5.42 -1.38 9.52
CA LEU A 122 5.01 -0.99 8.17
C LEU A 122 6.06 -1.42 7.15
N ARG A 123 5.59 -1.91 6.01
CA ARG A 123 6.41 -2.22 4.83
C ARG A 123 5.85 -1.47 3.63
N GLU A 124 6.72 -0.99 2.75
CA GLU A 124 6.30 -0.42 1.48
C GLU A 124 5.50 -1.44 0.66
N SER A 125 4.40 -1.00 0.05
CA SER A 125 3.56 -1.85 -0.80
C SER A 125 4.09 -1.86 -2.23
N SER A 126 4.25 -3.05 -2.79
CA SER A 126 4.82 -3.26 -4.13
C SER A 126 3.83 -3.02 -5.30
N ARG A 127 2.63 -2.47 -5.01
CA ARG A 127 1.46 -2.42 -5.92
C ARG A 127 1.01 -3.78 -6.46
N ARG A 128 1.65 -4.87 -6.05
CA ARG A 128 1.27 -6.23 -6.41
C ARG A 128 0.51 -6.88 -5.28
N PHE A 129 -0.57 -7.54 -5.63
CA PHE A 129 -1.47 -8.20 -4.71
C PHE A 129 -1.74 -9.61 -5.18
N ARG A 130 -1.94 -10.53 -4.23
CA ARG A 130 -2.37 -11.89 -4.50
C ARG A 130 -3.81 -12.09 -4.07
N VAL A 131 -4.56 -12.78 -4.90
CA VAL A 131 -5.93 -13.19 -4.63
C VAL A 131 -5.93 -14.28 -3.57
N LEU A 132 -6.68 -14.08 -2.47
CA LEU A 132 -6.79 -15.02 -1.36
C LEU A 132 -7.93 -16.03 -1.55
N ARG A 133 -9.01 -15.61 -2.21
CA ARG A 133 -10.24 -16.38 -2.44
C ARG A 133 -10.90 -15.93 -3.73
N GLU A 134 -11.83 -16.73 -4.25
CA GLU A 134 -12.55 -16.41 -5.48
C GLU A 134 -13.18 -15.01 -5.42
N GLY A 135 -13.07 -14.27 -6.52
CA GLY A 135 -13.57 -12.90 -6.63
C GLY A 135 -13.89 -12.55 -8.08
N GLU A 136 -14.40 -11.34 -8.29
CA GLU A 136 -14.86 -10.88 -9.59
C GLU A 136 -14.23 -9.52 -9.92
N VAL A 137 -13.80 -9.37 -11.17
CA VAL A 137 -13.42 -8.10 -11.78
C VAL A 137 -14.65 -7.54 -12.47
N THR A 138 -15.10 -6.36 -12.04
CA THR A 138 -16.23 -5.65 -12.64
C THR A 138 -15.74 -4.38 -13.34
N GLU A 139 -16.44 -3.94 -14.39
CA GLU A 139 -16.07 -2.70 -15.07
C GLU A 139 -16.37 -1.44 -14.21
N ALA A 140 -17.47 -1.48 -13.46
CA ALA A 140 -17.93 -0.37 -12.63
C ALA A 140 -17.38 -0.42 -11.19
N PHE A 141 -17.15 0.77 -10.62
CA PHE A 141 -16.73 0.95 -9.23
C PHE A 141 -17.84 0.60 -8.24
N GLU A 142 -19.08 0.91 -8.57
CA GLU A 142 -20.25 0.48 -7.84
C GLU A 142 -20.70 -0.81 -8.54
N PRO A 143 -20.64 -1.98 -7.88
CA PRO A 143 -21.27 -3.16 -8.46
C PRO A 143 -22.77 -2.88 -8.44
N ASP A 144 -23.42 -2.85 -9.60
CA ASP A 144 -24.85 -2.53 -9.70
C ASP A 144 -25.62 -3.32 -8.64
N GLY A 145 -26.35 -2.60 -7.79
CA GLY A 145 -27.10 -3.15 -6.64
C GLY A 145 -28.28 -4.06 -7.02
N ALA A 146 -28.28 -4.61 -8.23
CA ALA A 146 -29.27 -5.54 -8.72
C ALA A 146 -28.57 -6.81 -9.21
N ALA A 147 -28.92 -7.94 -8.60
CA ALA A 147 -28.84 -9.22 -9.27
C ALA A 147 -29.54 -9.09 -10.64
N GLY A 148 -28.77 -8.92 -11.73
CA GLY A 148 -29.40 -8.67 -13.03
C GLY A 148 -28.52 -8.17 -14.19
N SER A 149 -27.31 -7.64 -13.99
CA SER A 149 -26.41 -7.44 -15.13
C SER A 149 -25.60 -8.73 -15.38
N GLU A 150 -25.98 -9.47 -16.43
CA GLU A 150 -25.16 -10.55 -17.03
C GLU A 150 -23.92 -9.97 -17.75
N GLU A 151 -23.31 -8.92 -17.20
CA GLU A 151 -22.04 -8.43 -17.72
C GLU A 151 -20.96 -9.40 -17.23
N ALA A 152 -20.22 -9.97 -18.18
CA ALA A 152 -19.27 -11.05 -17.96
C ALA A 152 -18.12 -10.59 -17.04
N ALA A 153 -18.35 -10.58 -15.74
CA ALA A 153 -17.34 -10.31 -14.75
C ALA A 153 -16.27 -11.41 -14.85
N ARG A 154 -15.02 -11.01 -15.08
CA ARG A 154 -13.91 -11.97 -15.07
C ARG A 154 -13.77 -12.50 -13.65
N ARG A 155 -13.74 -13.83 -13.51
CA ARG A 155 -13.50 -14.50 -12.22
C ARG A 155 -12.01 -14.62 -11.91
N LEU A 156 -11.65 -14.28 -10.69
CA LEU A 156 -10.32 -14.43 -10.11
C LEU A 156 -10.26 -15.69 -9.25
N LYS A 157 -9.19 -16.45 -9.37
CA LYS A 157 -8.89 -17.64 -8.57
C LYS A 157 -7.87 -17.31 -7.48
N PRO A 158 -7.89 -18.05 -6.36
CA PRO A 158 -6.85 -17.95 -5.34
C PRO A 158 -5.46 -18.15 -5.94
N GLY A 159 -4.51 -17.31 -5.57
CA GLY A 159 -3.12 -17.36 -6.03
C GLY A 159 -2.79 -16.46 -7.21
N GLU A 160 -3.80 -16.00 -7.97
CA GLU A 160 -3.58 -15.05 -9.07
C GLU A 160 -2.97 -13.74 -8.56
N GLU A 161 -2.09 -13.16 -9.37
CA GLU A 161 -1.43 -11.89 -9.06
C GLU A 161 -2.05 -10.72 -9.83
N LEU A 162 -2.23 -9.62 -9.12
CA LEU A 162 -2.88 -8.40 -9.58
C LEU A 162 -1.93 -7.23 -9.38
N GLU A 163 -1.94 -6.31 -10.33
CA GLU A 163 -1.25 -5.03 -10.25
C GLU A 163 -2.28 -3.91 -10.01
N VAL A 164 -2.02 -3.07 -9.01
CA VAL A 164 -2.89 -1.93 -8.67
C VAL A 164 -2.78 -0.85 -9.74
N GLN A 165 -3.92 -0.52 -10.34
CA GLN A 165 -4.10 0.65 -11.18
C GLN A 165 -4.77 1.81 -10.45
N GLU A 166 -5.51 1.56 -9.38
CA GLU A 166 -6.04 2.59 -8.50
C GLU A 166 -6.12 2.03 -7.08
N TRP A 167 -5.52 2.72 -6.11
CA TRP A 167 -5.49 2.28 -4.72
C TRP A 167 -6.90 2.16 -4.12
N PRO A 168 -7.08 1.33 -3.09
CA PRO A 168 -8.39 1.09 -2.51
C PRO A 168 -9.09 2.37 -2.09
N ARG A 169 -10.34 2.51 -2.49
CA ARG A 169 -11.27 3.52 -1.97
C ARG A 169 -12.55 2.86 -1.50
N ARG A 170 -13.20 3.49 -0.53
CA ARG A 170 -14.46 3.03 0.05
C ARG A 170 -15.59 3.24 -0.95
N GLU A 171 -16.30 2.16 -1.25
CA GLU A 171 -17.55 2.20 -2.00
C GLU A 171 -18.69 2.58 -1.02
N PRO A 172 -19.38 3.72 -1.22
CA PRO A 172 -20.30 4.26 -0.22
C PRO A 172 -21.52 3.38 0.12
N ALA A 173 -22.06 2.62 -0.83
CA ALA A 173 -23.30 1.86 -0.66
C ALA A 173 -23.08 0.57 0.15
N SER A 174 -22.02 -0.19 -0.18
CA SER A 174 -21.67 -1.44 0.51
C SER A 174 -20.74 -1.21 1.70
N GLY A 175 -19.97 -0.11 1.71
CA GLY A 175 -18.90 0.11 2.67
C GLY A 175 -17.66 -0.76 2.46
N SER A 176 -17.60 -1.53 1.37
CA SER A 176 -16.42 -2.29 0.98
C SER A 176 -15.29 -1.37 0.50
N LEU A 177 -14.05 -1.83 0.59
CA LEU A 177 -12.92 -1.20 -0.08
C LEU A 177 -12.75 -1.87 -1.44
N ARG A 178 -12.80 -1.08 -2.51
CA ARG A 178 -12.55 -1.57 -3.86
C ARG A 178 -11.32 -0.90 -4.45
N MET A 179 -10.55 -1.68 -5.20
CA MET A 179 -9.36 -1.20 -5.91
C MET A 179 -9.50 -1.53 -7.40
N ARG A 180 -8.94 -0.66 -8.26
CA ARG A 180 -8.84 -0.97 -9.68
C ARG A 180 -7.52 -1.70 -9.91
N VAL A 181 -7.60 -2.81 -10.61
CA VAL A 181 -6.46 -3.72 -10.82
C VAL A 181 -6.35 -4.14 -12.28
N ARG A 182 -5.18 -4.64 -12.65
CA ARG A 182 -4.93 -5.44 -13.85
C ARG A 182 -4.38 -6.79 -13.44
N ALA A 183 -4.95 -7.87 -13.94
CA ALA A 183 -4.44 -9.21 -13.66
C ALA A 183 -3.19 -9.51 -14.48
N ALA A 184 -2.21 -10.15 -13.84
CA ALA A 184 -0.94 -10.49 -14.48
C ALA A 184 -1.07 -11.61 -15.52
N GLU A 185 -2.04 -12.51 -15.35
CA GLU A 185 -2.16 -13.72 -16.18
C GLU A 185 -2.74 -13.45 -17.58
N ASP A 186 -3.75 -12.58 -17.68
CA ASP A 186 -4.53 -12.36 -18.90
C ASP A 186 -4.71 -10.88 -19.26
N GLY A 187 -4.17 -9.96 -18.44
CA GLY A 187 -4.27 -8.52 -18.65
C GLY A 187 -5.66 -7.92 -18.37
N ALA A 188 -6.64 -8.70 -17.89
CA ALA A 188 -7.97 -8.16 -17.63
C ALA A 188 -7.91 -7.10 -16.52
N ALA A 189 -8.57 -5.96 -16.76
CA ALA A 189 -8.53 -4.81 -15.86
C ALA A 189 -9.92 -4.38 -15.44
N GLY A 190 -10.06 -3.96 -14.18
CA GLY A 190 -11.33 -3.50 -13.62
C GLY A 190 -11.30 -3.41 -12.11
N TRP A 191 -12.47 -3.26 -11.50
CA TRP A 191 -12.66 -3.13 -10.07
C TRP A 191 -12.81 -4.46 -9.38
N VAL A 192 -12.09 -4.61 -8.26
CA VAL A 192 -12.14 -5.80 -7.42
C VAL A 192 -12.34 -5.35 -5.96
N THR A 193 -13.11 -6.12 -5.21
CA THR A 193 -13.23 -5.94 -3.76
C THR A 193 -11.90 -6.30 -3.11
N PHE A 194 -11.26 -5.35 -2.44
CA PHE A 194 -10.06 -5.58 -1.64
C PHE A 194 -10.42 -6.18 -0.28
N VAL A 195 -11.37 -5.52 0.40
CA VAL A 195 -11.91 -5.90 1.70
C VAL A 195 -13.42 -5.69 1.64
N ASP A 196 -14.19 -6.71 2.00
CA ASP A 196 -15.65 -6.60 2.00
C ASP A 196 -16.18 -5.78 3.18
N SER A 197 -17.50 -5.57 3.22
CA SER A 197 -18.15 -4.77 4.26
C SER A 197 -18.01 -5.36 5.68
N GLN A 198 -17.67 -6.64 5.79
CA GLN A 198 -17.46 -7.34 7.06
C GLN A 198 -15.97 -7.34 7.47
N GLY A 199 -15.10 -6.75 6.68
CA GLY A 199 -13.66 -6.68 6.94
C GLY A 199 -12.87 -7.89 6.44
N ALA A 200 -13.47 -8.83 5.70
CA ALA A 200 -12.74 -9.98 5.18
C ALA A 200 -12.00 -9.62 3.88
N ALA A 201 -10.68 -9.72 3.93
CA ALA A 201 -9.80 -9.47 2.78
C ALA A 201 -10.02 -10.51 1.67
N LEU A 202 -9.99 -10.03 0.43
CA LEU A 202 -9.95 -10.86 -0.78
C LEU A 202 -8.58 -10.79 -1.45
N LEU A 203 -7.82 -9.71 -1.23
CA LEU A 203 -6.47 -9.54 -1.75
C LEU A 203 -5.47 -9.31 -0.62
N LYS A 204 -4.22 -9.72 -0.83
CA LYS A 204 -3.11 -9.47 0.09
C LYS A 204 -1.94 -8.85 -0.65
N ALA A 205 -1.34 -7.80 -0.07
CA ALA A 205 -0.14 -7.18 -0.64
C ALA A 205 1.05 -8.16 -0.63
N LEU A 206 1.80 -8.20 -1.74
CA LEU A 206 3.00 -9.04 -1.90
C LEU A 206 4.26 -8.33 -1.40
#